data_AF-A0A078J819-F1
#
_entry.id   AF-A0A078J819-F1
#
_cell.length_a   1.000
_cell.length_b   1.000
_cell.length_c   1.000
_cell.angle_alpha   90.00
_cell.angle_beta   90.00
_cell.angle_gamma   90.00
#
_symmetry.space_group_name_H-M   'P 1'
#
loop_
_entity.id
_entity.type
_entity.pdbx_description
1 polymer ?
#
loop_
_entity_poly.entity_id
_entity_poly.type
_entity_poly.pdbx_seq_one_letter_code
_entity_poly.pdbx_strand_id
1 'polypeptide(L)'
;MIPLKLSERMTHRWRAHSYTNLHEGAIQLALTLHGRKGLPVVARVALLDIRYMEYQHTCIAALQTTLNTGTHFVTLFPNFNVALEVLQIYQNMEIQLEINGSPQTGKTYAATLHHQMAYRVLNHAMDLSLPQDT
;
A
#
# COMPACT_ATOMS: atom_id res chain seq x y z
N MET A 1 8.37 -1.94 -8.02
CA MET A 1 7.40 -2.33 -6.98
C MET A 1 8.00 -2.11 -5.60
N ILE A 2 7.20 -1.65 -4.65
CA ILE A 2 7.63 -1.36 -3.27
C ILE A 2 6.70 -2.14 -2.32
N PRO A 3 7.18 -3.21 -1.65
CA PRO A 3 6.33 -4.02 -0.79
C PRO A 3 5.97 -3.31 0.50
N LEU A 4 4.72 -3.49 0.93
CA LEU A 4 4.24 -3.04 2.23
C LEU A 4 4.50 -4.13 3.26
N LYS A 5 5.42 -3.86 4.20
CA LYS A 5 5.87 -4.85 5.18
C LYS A 5 5.31 -4.56 6.56
N LEU A 6 4.63 -5.54 7.13
CA LEU A 6 4.33 -5.59 8.55
C LEU A 6 5.53 -6.17 9.31
N SER A 7 5.72 -5.74 10.56
CA SER A 7 6.79 -6.28 11.41
C SER A 7 6.47 -7.71 11.84
N GLU A 8 7.35 -8.67 11.49
CA GLU A 8 7.21 -10.08 11.91
C GLU A 8 7.14 -10.24 13.43
N ARG A 9 7.87 -9.40 14.17
CA ARG A 9 7.82 -9.41 15.64
C ARG A 9 6.42 -9.06 16.16
N MET A 10 5.73 -8.17 15.47
CA MET A 10 4.36 -7.78 15.82
C MET A 10 3.37 -8.87 15.47
N THR A 11 3.48 -9.48 14.28
CA THR A 11 2.60 -10.59 13.87
C THR A 11 2.74 -11.81 14.78
N HIS A 12 3.94 -12.13 15.25
CA HIS A 12 4.15 -13.17 16.26
C HIS A 12 3.46 -12.82 17.58
N ARG A 13 3.61 -11.59 18.06
CA ARG A 13 2.96 -11.13 19.30
C ARG A 13 1.44 -11.22 19.20
N TRP A 14 0.85 -10.82 18.07
CA TRP A 14 -0.61 -10.84 17.92
C TRP A 14 -1.18 -12.26 17.97
N ARG A 15 -0.53 -13.22 17.32
CA ARG A 15 -0.94 -14.63 17.41
C ARG A 15 -0.82 -15.18 18.82
N ALA A 16 0.22 -14.82 19.57
CA ALA A 16 0.35 -15.20 20.96
C ALA A 16 -0.80 -14.66 21.84
N HIS A 17 -1.48 -13.59 21.41
CA HIS A 17 -2.68 -13.04 22.06
C HIS A 17 -3.99 -13.51 21.40
N SER A 18 -3.96 -14.59 20.60
CA SER A 18 -5.13 -15.19 19.93
C SER A 18 -5.83 -14.28 18.92
N TYR A 19 -5.15 -13.27 18.37
CA TYR A 19 -5.66 -12.56 17.20
C TYR A 19 -5.53 -13.45 15.95
N THR A 20 -6.52 -13.40 15.07
CA THR A 20 -6.64 -14.24 13.87
C THR A 20 -6.61 -13.41 12.59
N ASN A 21 -7.06 -12.15 12.65
CA ASN A 21 -7.22 -11.30 11.48
C ASN A 21 -6.61 -9.91 11.71
N LEU A 22 -6.33 -9.23 10.61
CA LEU A 22 -5.91 -7.84 10.54
C LEU A 22 -6.83 -7.12 9.56
N HIS A 23 -7.48 -6.07 10.02
CA HIS A 23 -8.25 -5.17 9.19
C HIS A 23 -7.35 -4.06 8.66
N GLU A 24 -7.21 -3.98 7.34
CA GLU A 24 -6.42 -2.99 6.64
C GLU A 24 -7.25 -1.74 6.38
N GLY A 25 -7.15 -0.77 7.29
CA GLY A 25 -8.00 0.42 7.27
C GLY A 25 -7.54 1.47 6.27
N ALA A 26 -6.29 1.92 6.41
CA ALA A 26 -5.77 2.98 5.55
C ALA A 26 -4.26 2.85 5.32
N ILE A 27 -3.82 3.31 4.15
CA ILE A 27 -2.41 3.44 3.77
C ILE A 27 -2.18 4.89 3.38
N GLN A 28 -1.33 5.58 4.13
CA GLN A 28 -0.89 6.93 3.81
C GLN A 28 0.44 6.86 3.07
N LEU A 29 0.52 7.54 1.94
CA LEU A 29 1.71 7.70 1.12
C LEU A 29 2.14 9.17 1.16
N ALA A 30 3.45 9.40 1.26
CA ALA A 30 4.04 10.73 1.18
C ALA A 30 5.13 10.72 0.10
N LEU A 31 4.89 11.40 -1.01
CA LEU A 31 5.76 11.41 -2.18
C LEU A 31 6.43 12.78 -2.36
N THR A 32 7.75 12.80 -2.26
CA THR A 32 8.57 14.02 -2.32
C THR A 32 9.49 13.96 -3.52
N LEU A 33 9.33 14.87 -4.48
CA LEU A 33 10.25 15.01 -5.63
C LEU A 33 11.54 15.73 -5.21
N HIS A 34 12.67 15.16 -5.59
CA HIS A 34 14.00 15.77 -5.48
C HIS A 34 14.37 16.39 -6.82
N GLY A 35 13.81 17.56 -7.09
CA GLY A 35 13.98 18.26 -8.35
C GLY A 35 13.69 19.74 -8.22
N ARG A 36 13.99 20.49 -9.28
CA ARG A 36 13.67 21.92 -9.33
C ARG A 36 12.16 22.11 -9.37
N LYS A 37 11.67 23.13 -8.65
CA LYS A 37 10.28 23.61 -8.74
C LYS A 37 9.88 23.86 -10.21
N GLY A 38 8.69 23.40 -10.57
CA GLY A 38 8.07 23.69 -11.87
C GLY A 38 8.47 22.71 -12.99
N LEU A 39 9.19 21.63 -12.68
CA LEU A 39 9.40 20.55 -13.64
C LEU A 39 8.08 19.79 -13.88
N PRO A 40 7.77 19.38 -15.13
CA PRO A 40 6.57 18.61 -15.44
C PRO A 40 6.75 17.14 -15.07
N VAL A 41 6.95 16.87 -13.77
CA VAL A 41 7.10 15.51 -13.26
C VAL A 41 5.73 14.95 -12.93
N VAL A 42 5.44 13.76 -13.43
CA VAL A 42 4.18 13.05 -13.17
C VAL A 42 4.50 11.77 -12.44
N ALA A 43 3.82 11.54 -11.32
CA ALA A 43 3.84 10.27 -10.61
C ALA A 43 2.53 9.54 -10.82
N ARG A 44 2.62 8.27 -11.18
CA ARG A 44 1.51 7.32 -11.15
C ARG A 44 1.76 6.35 -10.01
N VAL A 45 0.76 6.21 -9.15
CA VAL A 45 0.83 5.36 -7.97
C VAL A 45 -0.34 4.41 -8.01
N ALA A 46 -0.09 3.11 -7.87
CA ALA A 46 -1.12 2.10 -7.67
C ALA A 46 -0.83 1.27 -6.43
N LEU A 47 -1.86 0.94 -5.67
CA LEU A 47 -1.82 -0.02 -4.58
C LEU A 47 -2.36 -1.35 -5.10
N LEU A 48 -1.54 -2.38 -4.97
CA LEU A 48 -1.75 -3.69 -5.57
C LEU A 48 -1.88 -4.75 -4.48
N ASP A 49 -2.90 -5.61 -4.56
CA ASP A 49 -3.01 -6.88 -3.84
C ASP A 49 -2.37 -8.01 -4.66
N ILE A 50 -1.16 -8.40 -4.29
CA ILE A 50 -0.36 -9.36 -5.06
C ILE A 50 -0.79 -10.82 -4.88
N ARG A 51 -1.87 -11.08 -4.14
CA ARG A 51 -2.47 -12.42 -4.06
C ARG A 51 -3.22 -12.80 -5.33
N TYR A 52 -3.68 -11.80 -6.10
CA TYR A 52 -4.37 -12.02 -7.36
C TYR A 52 -3.38 -12.06 -8.53
N MET A 53 -3.67 -12.88 -9.55
CA MET A 53 -2.81 -13.06 -10.73
C MET A 53 -3.08 -12.02 -11.83
N GLU A 54 -4.30 -11.48 -11.87
CA GLU A 54 -4.71 -10.53 -12.89
C GLU A 54 -4.71 -9.11 -12.33
N TYR A 55 -4.11 -8.18 -13.10
CA TYR A 55 -3.95 -6.79 -12.68
C TYR A 55 -5.27 -6.11 -12.28
N GLN A 56 -6.35 -6.42 -13.00
CA GLN A 56 -7.69 -5.88 -12.75
C GLN A 56 -8.27 -6.29 -11.38
N HIS A 57 -7.81 -7.39 -10.81
CA HIS A 57 -8.22 -7.87 -9.48
C HIS A 57 -7.23 -7.48 -8.39
N THR A 58 -5.97 -7.28 -8.77
CA THR A 58 -4.91 -6.79 -7.89
C THR A 58 -5.02 -5.29 -7.58
N CYS A 59 -5.43 -4.46 -8.54
CA CYS A 59 -5.43 -3.00 -8.36
C CYS A 59 -6.55 -2.55 -7.40
N ILE A 60 -6.17 -2.20 -6.16
CA ILE A 60 -7.10 -1.66 -5.14
C ILE A 60 -7.40 -0.19 -5.41
N ALA A 61 -6.36 0.59 -5.71
CA ALA A 61 -6.48 2.01 -5.98
C ALA A 61 -5.35 2.48 -6.89
N ALA A 62 -5.64 3.42 -7.78
CA ALA A 62 -4.65 4.07 -8.62
C ALA A 62 -4.89 5.58 -8.68
N LEU A 63 -3.82 6.34 -8.76
CA LEU A 63 -3.87 7.79 -8.93
C LEU A 63 -2.71 8.28 -9.80
N GLN A 64 -2.92 9.45 -10.39
CA GLN A 64 -1.88 10.21 -11.06
C GLN A 64 -1.81 11.60 -10.43
N THR A 65 -0.62 12.04 -10.08
CA THR A 65 -0.38 13.39 -9.55
C THR A 65 0.83 14.02 -10.21
N THR A 66 0.81 15.33 -10.39
CA THR A 66 2.00 16.10 -10.76
C THR A 66 2.84 16.36 -9.52
N LEU A 67 4.16 16.18 -9.61
CA LEU A 67 5.09 16.55 -8.56
C LEU A 67 5.78 17.85 -8.93
N ASN A 68 5.26 18.99 -8.44
CA ASN A 68 5.76 20.32 -8.81
C ASN A 68 6.58 21.00 -7.69
N THR A 69 6.25 20.74 -6.42
CA THR A 69 7.01 21.11 -5.21
C THR A 69 6.47 20.42 -3.96
N GLY A 70 7.36 20.12 -3.01
CA GLY A 70 6.98 19.60 -1.70
C GLY A 70 6.55 18.14 -1.71
N THR A 71 5.90 17.73 -0.63
CA THR A 71 5.43 16.36 -0.41
C THR A 71 3.94 16.25 -0.74
N HIS A 72 3.59 15.32 -1.62
CA HIS A 72 2.21 14.97 -1.93
C HIS A 72 1.77 13.85 -1.01
N PHE A 73 0.73 14.10 -0.22
CA PHE A 73 0.13 13.09 0.63
C PHE A 73 -1.08 12.47 -0.05
N VAL A 74 -1.14 11.14 -0.03
CA VAL A 74 -2.28 10.36 -0.52
C VAL A 74 -2.69 9.43 0.60
N THR A 75 -3.99 9.30 0.84
CA THR A 75 -4.53 8.25 1.70
C THR A 75 -5.37 7.31 0.86
N LEU A 76 -5.05 6.02 0.92
CA LEU A 76 -5.77 4.94 0.27
C LEU A 76 -6.49 4.13 1.35
N PHE A 77 -7.69 3.66 1.07
CA PHE A 77 -8.51 2.90 2.03
C PHE A 77 -8.83 1.52 1.45
N PRO A 78 -7.97 0.51 1.67
CA PRO A 78 -8.23 -0.85 1.18
C PRO A 78 -9.50 -1.44 1.81
N ASN A 79 -9.69 -1.21 3.10
CA ASN A 79 -10.89 -1.56 3.87
C ASN A 79 -11.30 -3.03 3.78
N PHE A 80 -10.34 -3.95 3.88
CA PHE A 80 -10.62 -5.40 3.94
C PHE A 80 -9.86 -6.10 5.07
N ASN A 81 -10.30 -7.32 5.36
CA ASN A 81 -9.70 -8.17 6.39
C ASN A 81 -8.75 -9.19 5.77
N VAL A 82 -7.65 -9.45 6.46
CA VAL A 82 -6.65 -10.45 6.10
C VAL A 82 -6.41 -11.37 7.28
N ALA A 83 -6.35 -12.69 7.03
CA ALA A 83 -5.94 -13.65 8.05
C ALA A 83 -4.43 -13.49 8.37
N LEU A 84 -4.07 -13.51 9.66
CA LEU A 84 -2.68 -13.40 10.08
C LEU A 84 -1.80 -14.55 9.56
N GLU A 85 -2.39 -15.73 9.33
CA GLU A 85 -1.71 -16.87 8.71
C GLU A 85 -1.24 -16.54 7.28
N VAL A 86 -2.11 -15.90 6.49
CA VAL A 86 -1.81 -15.48 5.12
C VAL A 86 -0.74 -14.38 5.11
N LEU A 87 -0.77 -13.44 6.04
CA LEU A 87 0.25 -12.36 6.16
C LEU A 87 1.67 -12.88 6.45
N GLN A 88 1.82 -14.08 7.01
CA GLN A 88 3.15 -14.66 7.21
C GLN A 88 3.70 -15.27 5.93
N ILE A 89 2.82 -15.73 5.04
CA ILE A 89 3.17 -16.36 3.77
C ILE A 89 3.35 -15.30 2.68
N TYR A 90 2.58 -14.21 2.74
CA TYR A 90 2.52 -13.19 1.71
C TYR A 90 2.66 -11.78 2.30
N GLN A 91 3.45 -10.93 1.63
CA GLN A 91 3.35 -9.48 1.76
C GLN A 91 2.24 -9.03 0.81
N ASN A 92 1.00 -9.11 1.26
CA ASN A 92 -0.17 -9.06 0.38
C ASN A 92 -0.26 -7.80 -0.48
N MET A 93 0.39 -6.71 -0.07
CA MET A 93 0.30 -5.45 -0.78
C MET A 93 1.65 -4.91 -1.25
N GLU A 94 1.61 -4.31 -2.43
CA GLU A 94 2.71 -3.55 -3.00
C GLU A 94 2.25 -2.21 -3.57
N ILE A 95 3.15 -1.23 -3.54
CA ILE A 95 2.96 0.05 -4.21
C ILE A 95 3.72 0.01 -5.54
N GLN A 96 3.00 0.19 -6.63
CA GLN A 96 3.56 0.49 -7.94
C GLN A 96 3.75 2.00 -8.03
N LEU A 97 4.99 2.43 -8.26
CA LEU A 97 5.35 3.85 -8.44
C LEU A 97 6.07 4.00 -9.77
N GLU A 98 5.50 4.81 -10.65
CA GLU A 98 6.09 5.24 -11.91
C GLU A 98 6.28 6.75 -11.88
N ILE A 99 7.48 7.24 -12.21
CA ILE A 99 7.79 8.67 -12.24
C ILE A 99 8.29 9.03 -13.64
N ASN A 100 7.54 9.90 -14.32
CA ASN A 100 7.85 10.40 -15.66
C ASN A 100 8.23 11.88 -15.60
N GLY A 101 9.06 12.33 -16.56
CA GLY A 101 9.46 13.74 -16.67
C GLY A 101 10.62 14.17 -15.74
N SER A 102 11.29 13.21 -15.08
CA SER A 102 12.46 13.45 -14.24
C SER A 102 13.68 12.63 -14.72
N PRO A 103 14.28 12.97 -15.89
CA PRO A 103 15.50 12.32 -16.33
C PRO A 103 16.63 12.59 -15.32
N GLN A 104 17.22 11.53 -14.78
CA GLN A 104 18.26 11.60 -13.77
C GLN A 104 19.51 10.83 -14.20
N THR A 105 20.68 11.30 -13.76
CA THR A 105 21.92 10.54 -13.89
C THR A 105 21.92 9.41 -12.85
N GLY A 106 22.53 8.27 -13.16
CA GLY A 106 22.30 6.99 -12.46
C GLY A 106 22.64 6.90 -10.96
N LYS A 107 22.99 8.00 -10.29
CA LYS A 107 23.28 8.05 -8.84
C LYS A 107 22.34 8.95 -8.04
N THR A 108 21.39 9.65 -8.67
CA THR A 108 20.42 10.50 -7.94
C THR A 108 19.09 9.79 -7.77
N TYR A 109 18.37 10.12 -6.71
CA TYR A 109 16.99 9.69 -6.50
C TYR A 109 16.03 10.75 -7.04
N ALA A 110 15.05 10.34 -7.86
CA ALA A 110 14.05 11.25 -8.42
C ALA A 110 13.05 11.69 -7.36
N ALA A 111 12.61 10.77 -6.51
CA ALA A 111 11.71 11.08 -5.42
C ALA A 111 11.94 10.12 -4.25
N THR A 112 11.45 10.51 -3.08
CA THR A 112 11.29 9.62 -1.93
C THR A 112 9.81 9.33 -1.72
N LEU A 113 9.49 8.06 -1.48
CA LEU A 113 8.18 7.62 -1.05
C LEU A 113 8.27 7.14 0.41
N HIS A 114 7.55 7.80 1.31
CA HIS A 114 7.26 7.24 2.63
C HIS A 114 5.86 6.62 2.61
N HIS A 115 5.67 5.55 3.38
CA HIS A 115 4.37 4.93 3.57
C HIS A 115 4.11 4.70 5.06
N GLN A 116 2.85 4.77 5.44
CA GLN A 116 2.37 4.44 6.77
C GLN A 116 1.08 3.62 6.63
N MET A 117 0.99 2.53 7.40
CA MET A 117 -0.19 1.67 7.43
C MET A 117 -0.95 1.87 8.74
N ALA A 118 -2.26 2.05 8.64
CA ALA A 118 -3.19 2.04 9.75
C ALA A 118 -4.05 0.77 9.67
N TYR A 119 -3.97 -0.06 10.70
CA TYR A 119 -4.64 -1.35 10.76
C TYR A 119 -5.20 -1.62 12.16
N ARG A 120 -6.15 -2.54 12.25
CA ARG A 120 -6.70 -3.05 13.51
C ARG A 120 -6.51 -4.56 13.56
N VAL A 121 -5.99 -5.08 14.66
CA VAL A 121 -5.94 -6.53 14.91
C VAL A 121 -7.27 -7.00 15.48
N LEU A 122 -7.75 -8.15 15.00
CA LEU A 122 -9.05 -8.71 15.33
C LEU A 122 -8.90 -10.19 15.72
N ASN A 123 -9.69 -10.62 16.68
CA ASN A 123 -9.78 -12.02 17.14
C ASN A 123 -10.90 -12.80 16.41
N HIS A 124 -11.59 -12.14 15.47
CA HIS A 124 -12.57 -12.72 14.56
C HIS A 124 -12.60 -11.89 13.28
N ALA A 125 -12.96 -12.51 12.15
CA ALA A 125 -13.31 -11.76 10.94
C ALA A 125 -14.76 -11.29 11.07
N MET A 126 -15.02 -9.99 10.90
CA MET A 126 -16.35 -9.56 10.47
C MET A 126 -16.41 -9.82 8.97
N ASP A 127 -16.78 -11.05 8.57
CA ASP A 127 -17.27 -11.23 7.21
C ASP A 127 -18.57 -10.44 7.12
N LEU A 128 -18.59 -9.42 6.25
CA LEU A 128 -19.84 -8.97 5.67
C LEU A 128 -20.42 -10.22 5.02
N SER A 129 -21.50 -10.75 5.60
CA SER A 129 -22.17 -11.94 5.09
C SER A 129 -22.41 -11.71 3.60
N LEU A 130 -21.76 -12.50 2.76
CA LEU A 130 -22.11 -12.52 1.34
C LEU A 130 -23.61 -12.89 1.29
N PRO A 131 -24.42 -12.23 0.44
CA PRO A 131 -25.80 -12.64 0.27
C PRO A 131 -25.81 -14.13 -0.03
N GLN A 132 -26.52 -14.90 0.78
CA GLN A 132 -26.81 -16.28 0.43
C GLN A 132 -27.85 -16.20 -0.67
N ASP A 133 -27.50 -16.68 -1.87
CA ASP A 133 -28.46 -16.81 -2.96
C ASP A 133 -29.66 -17.63 -2.45
N THR A 134 -30.80 -16.96 -2.29
CA THR A 134 -32.12 -17.55 -2.05
C THR A 134 -32.71 -18.12 -3.33
#